data_AF-A0A821MDB9-F1
#
_entry.id   AF-A0A821MDB9-F1
#
_cell.length_a   1.000
_cell.length_b   1.000
_cell.length_c   1.000
_cell.angle_alpha   90.00
_cell.angle_beta   90.00
_cell.angle_gamma   90.00
#
_symmetry.space_group_name_H-M   'P 1'
#
loop_
_entity.id
_entity.type
_entity.pdbx_description
1 polymer ?
#
loop_
_entity_poly.entity_id
_entity_poly.type
_entity_poly.pdbx_seq_one_letter_code
_entity_poly.pdbx_strand_id
1 'polypeptide(L)'
;MRALTSPSSRTDIFMFFGIDCTHVTCSRERPSIAAIIGSKDSTSTQYVGRVIQQYSPKGKIAVEIIKDLHIYVGELLREFSNHNTRLPNKLVFYRAGVDDGSFQKVLDNEVRAIQKASKGNII
;
A
#
# COMPACT_ATOMS: atom_id res chain seq x y z
N MET A 1 43.49 20.23 -6.06
CA MET A 1 42.74 20.13 -4.80
C MET A 1 41.68 19.04 -5.00
N ARG A 2 41.86 17.85 -4.41
CA ARG A 2 40.95 16.71 -4.60
C ARG A 2 39.68 16.94 -3.77
N ALA A 3 38.52 16.76 -4.40
CA ALA A 3 37.24 16.76 -3.71
C ALA A 3 37.22 15.63 -2.66
N LEU A 4 36.88 15.98 -1.43
CA LEU A 4 36.60 15.02 -0.37
C LEU A 4 35.20 14.45 -0.60
N THR A 5 35.09 13.44 -1.47
CA THR A 5 33.91 12.58 -1.50
C THR A 5 34.00 11.60 -0.33
N SER A 6 33.38 11.95 0.78
CA SER A 6 33.09 11.03 1.87
C SER A 6 32.19 9.89 1.36
N PRO A 7 32.56 8.61 1.52
CA PRO A 7 31.71 7.50 1.13
C PRO A 7 30.61 7.29 2.18
N SER A 8 29.38 7.01 1.73
CA SER A 8 28.17 6.56 2.47
C SER A 8 27.14 7.62 2.92
N SER A 9 26.31 8.10 1.99
CA SER A 9 24.91 8.41 2.29
C SER A 9 24.03 7.63 1.31
N ARG A 10 23.39 6.57 1.76
CA ARG A 10 22.38 5.87 0.95
C ARG A 10 21.26 6.88 0.68
N THR A 11 21.12 7.35 -0.56
CA THR A 11 20.01 8.24 -0.90
C THR A 11 18.70 7.52 -0.62
N ASP A 12 17.83 8.13 0.18
CA ASP A 12 16.51 7.55 0.46
C ASP A 12 15.68 7.50 -0.84
N ILE A 13 14.96 6.40 -0.97
CA ILE A 13 14.11 6.05 -2.10
C ILE A 13 12.74 5.83 -1.52
N PHE A 14 11.84 6.73 -1.88
CA PHE A 14 10.49 6.70 -1.42
C PHE A 14 9.62 5.97 -2.43
N MET A 15 8.72 5.16 -1.93
CA MET A 15 7.52 4.76 -2.66
C MET A 15 6.32 5.32 -1.93
N PHE A 16 5.51 6.08 -2.64
CA PHE A 16 4.26 6.62 -2.14
C PHE A 16 3.14 5.66 -2.52
N PHE A 17 2.27 5.35 -1.57
CA PHE A 17 1.13 4.51 -1.81
C PHE A 17 -0.13 5.07 -1.17
N GLY A 18 -1.24 4.87 -1.86
CA GLY A 18 -2.54 5.41 -1.52
C GLY A 18 -3.56 4.29 -1.46
N ILE A 19 -4.45 4.35 -0.48
CA ILE A 19 -5.51 3.39 -0.31
C ILE A 19 -6.83 4.10 0.01
N ASP A 20 -7.89 3.65 -0.65
CA ASP A 20 -9.26 4.06 -0.36
C ASP A 20 -10.20 2.84 -0.42
N CYS A 21 -11.29 2.89 0.35
CA CYS A 21 -12.34 1.89 0.32
C CYS A 21 -13.70 2.57 0.14
N THR A 22 -14.49 2.08 -0.83
CA THR A 22 -15.84 2.55 -1.09
C THR A 22 -16.83 1.40 -0.91
N HIS A 23 -17.97 1.67 -0.27
CA HIS A 23 -19.00 0.66 -0.03
C HIS A 23 -20.19 0.82 -0.97
N VAL A 24 -20.55 -0.25 -1.67
CA VAL A 24 -21.73 -0.26 -2.56
C VAL A 24 -22.98 -0.47 -1.71
N THR A 25 -23.88 0.53 -1.68
CA THR A 25 -25.11 0.50 -0.86
C THR A 25 -26.32 -0.05 -1.60
N CYS A 26 -26.33 0.02 -2.94
CA CYS A 26 -27.50 -0.27 -3.78
C CYS A 26 -27.65 -1.72 -4.25
N SER A 27 -26.73 -2.62 -3.94
CA SER A 27 -26.81 -4.04 -4.34
C SER A 27 -27.31 -4.94 -3.20
N ARG A 28 -27.78 -6.15 -3.51
CA ARG A 28 -28.19 -7.15 -2.50
C ARG A 28 -27.00 -7.67 -1.68
N GLU A 29 -25.82 -7.77 -2.30
CA GLU A 29 -24.60 -8.35 -1.70
C GLU A 29 -23.66 -7.32 -1.07
N ARG A 30 -23.86 -6.03 -1.35
CA ARG A 30 -23.15 -4.86 -0.77
C ARG A 30 -21.63 -5.06 -0.58
N PRO A 31 -20.88 -5.31 -1.66
CA PRO A 31 -19.43 -5.42 -1.58
C PRO A 31 -18.81 -4.07 -1.19
N SER A 32 -17.64 -4.15 -0.56
CA SER A 32 -16.72 -3.01 -0.48
C SER A 32 -15.68 -3.14 -1.58
N ILE A 33 -15.27 -2.03 -2.17
CA ILE A 33 -14.27 -1.98 -3.23
C ILE A 33 -13.09 -1.20 -2.68
N ALA A 34 -11.94 -1.86 -2.59
CA ALA A 34 -10.70 -1.24 -2.17
C ALA A 34 -9.84 -0.94 -3.40
N ALA A 35 -9.33 0.28 -3.48
CA ALA A 35 -8.34 0.69 -4.47
C ALA A 35 -7.01 0.94 -3.75
N ILE A 36 -5.95 0.31 -4.26
CA ILE A 36 -4.59 0.41 -3.73
C ILE A 36 -3.70 0.86 -4.87
N ILE A 37 -3.02 2.00 -4.71
CA ILE A 37 -2.09 2.53 -5.70
C ILE A 37 -0.70 2.65 -5.12
N GLY A 38 0.32 2.50 -5.95
CA GLY A 38 1.71 2.73 -5.58
C GLY A 38 2.47 3.42 -6.70
N SER A 39 3.30 4.40 -6.37
CA SER A 39 4.25 4.99 -7.33
C SER A 39 5.17 3.90 -7.84
N LYS A 40 5.41 3.81 -9.15
CA LYS A 40 6.35 2.84 -9.72
C LYS A 40 7.70 3.45 -10.09
N ASP A 41 7.78 4.77 -10.25
CA ASP A 41 9.00 5.50 -10.61
C ASP A 41 9.58 6.23 -9.39
N SER A 42 10.90 6.40 -9.36
CA SER A 42 11.58 7.14 -8.30
C SER A 42 11.21 8.63 -8.22
N THR A 43 10.67 9.21 -9.31
CA THR A 43 10.13 10.56 -9.35
C THR A 43 8.68 10.68 -8.88
N SER A 44 8.02 9.56 -8.58
CA SER A 44 6.64 9.51 -8.05
C SER A 44 5.60 10.17 -8.96
N THR A 45 5.80 10.08 -10.28
CA THR A 45 4.91 10.66 -11.30
C THR A 45 3.99 9.63 -11.95
N GLN A 46 4.31 8.35 -11.84
CA GLN A 46 3.54 7.24 -12.43
C GLN A 46 3.12 6.26 -11.34
N TYR A 47 1.85 5.88 -11.35
CA TYR A 47 1.27 4.97 -10.36
C TYR A 47 0.70 3.73 -11.03
N VAL A 48 0.78 2.61 -10.32
CA VAL A 48 0.10 1.36 -10.66
C VAL A 48 -0.94 1.04 -9.60
N GLY A 49 -2.07 0.48 -10.03
CA GLY A 49 -3.21 0.20 -9.15
C GLY A 49 -3.53 -1.28 -9.03
N ARG A 50 -4.16 -1.63 -7.91
CA ARG A 50 -4.90 -2.87 -7.67
C ARG A 50 -6.28 -2.50 -7.16
N VAL A 51 -7.32 -3.14 -7.69
CA VAL A 51 -8.70 -2.94 -7.27
C VAL A 51 -9.25 -4.28 -6.81
N ILE A 52 -9.81 -4.31 -5.62
CA ILE A 52 -10.22 -5.54 -4.94
C ILE A 52 -11.65 -5.39 -4.49
N GLN A 53 -12.44 -6.42 -4.76
CA GLN A 53 -13.78 -6.54 -4.22
C GLN A 53 -13.73 -7.40 -2.96
N GLN A 54 -14.27 -6.89 -1.86
CA GLN A 54 -14.30 -7.59 -0.58
C GLN A 54 -15.71 -7.69 -0.01
N TYR A 55 -16.02 -8.90 0.47
CA TYR A 55 -17.32 -9.22 1.05
C TYR A 55 -17.19 -9.45 2.55
N SER A 56 -18.21 -9.02 3.27
CA SER A 56 -18.37 -9.40 4.67
C SER A 56 -18.83 -10.86 4.76
N PRO A 57 -18.25 -11.67 5.65
CA PRO A 57 -18.75 -13.03 5.93
C PRO A 57 -20.21 -13.04 6.38
N LYS A 58 -20.72 -11.90 6.90
CA LYS A 58 -22.10 -11.71 7.35
C LYS A 58 -22.99 -11.02 6.30
N GLY A 59 -22.51 -10.90 5.05
CA GLY A 59 -23.26 -10.55 3.84
C GLY A 59 -23.82 -9.13 3.70
N LYS A 60 -23.84 -8.31 4.76
CA LYS A 60 -24.49 -6.98 4.74
C LYS A 60 -23.71 -5.85 5.40
N ILE A 61 -22.47 -6.10 5.80
CA ILE A 61 -21.67 -5.15 6.57
C ILE A 61 -20.52 -4.65 5.68
N ALA A 62 -20.32 -3.34 5.66
CA ALA A 62 -19.17 -2.71 5.04
C ALA A 62 -17.87 -3.28 5.64
N VAL A 63 -16.92 -3.61 4.78
CA VAL A 63 -15.58 -4.04 5.22
C VAL A 63 -14.66 -2.88 4.91
N GLU A 64 -14.18 -2.20 5.95
CA GLU A 64 -13.25 -1.07 5.78
C GLU A 64 -11.80 -1.55 5.73
N ILE A 65 -11.46 -2.51 6.58
CA ILE A 65 -10.11 -3.07 6.64
C ILE A 65 -9.86 -3.96 5.43
N ILE A 66 -8.81 -3.65 4.68
CA ILE A 66 -8.46 -4.41 3.48
C ILE A 66 -7.87 -5.76 3.86
N LYS A 67 -8.54 -6.82 3.42
CA LYS A 67 -8.09 -8.19 3.62
C LYS A 67 -6.87 -8.46 2.74
N ASP A 68 -5.93 -9.24 3.28
CA ASP A 68 -4.74 -9.69 2.57
C ASP A 68 -3.89 -8.57 1.93
N LEU A 69 -3.92 -7.36 2.52
CA LEU A 69 -3.22 -6.18 2.00
C LEU A 69 -1.74 -6.42 1.67
N HIS A 70 -1.08 -7.28 2.45
CA HIS A 70 0.32 -7.66 2.25
C HIS A 70 0.61 -8.25 0.86
N ILE A 71 -0.34 -8.95 0.23
CA ILE A 71 -0.20 -9.50 -1.12
C ILE A 71 -0.09 -8.35 -2.13
N TYR A 72 -1.06 -7.43 -2.10
CA TYR A 72 -1.14 -6.33 -3.04
C TYR A 72 0.00 -5.32 -2.87
N VAL A 73 0.36 -5.00 -1.62
CA VAL A 73 1.55 -4.17 -1.36
C VAL A 73 2.81 -4.87 -1.88
N GLY A 74 2.92 -6.19 -1.72
CA GLY A 74 4.03 -6.97 -2.25
C GLY A 74 4.12 -6.94 -3.78
N GLU A 75 2.98 -6.98 -4.47
CA GLU A 75 2.94 -6.82 -5.93
C GLU A 75 3.38 -5.42 -6.37
N LEU A 76 2.96 -4.36 -5.66
CA LEU A 76 3.37 -2.99 -5.95
C LEU A 76 4.87 -2.78 -5.69
N LEU A 77 5.42 -3.37 -4.61
CA LEU A 77 6.85 -3.38 -4.33
C LEU A 77 7.66 -4.09 -5.43
N ARG A 78 7.13 -5.20 -5.96
CA ARG A 78 7.73 -5.91 -7.09
C ARG A 78 7.76 -5.04 -8.34
N GLU A 79 6.65 -4.37 -8.64
CA GLU A 79 6.58 -3.43 -9.78
C GLU A 79 7.59 -2.28 -9.64
N PHE A 80 7.69 -1.71 -8.44
CA PHE A 80 8.70 -0.70 -8.14
C PHE A 80 10.12 -1.23 -8.35
N SER A 81 10.42 -2.43 -7.85
CA SER A 81 11.74 -3.04 -8.00
C SER A 81 12.07 -3.34 -9.46
N ASN A 82 11.09 -3.81 -10.24
CA ASN A 82 11.27 -4.06 -11.67
C ASN A 82 11.60 -2.77 -12.43
N HIS A 83 10.97 -1.65 -12.07
CA HIS A 83 11.18 -0.37 -12.72
C HIS A 83 12.48 0.35 -12.27
N ASN A 84 12.89 0.20 -11.01
CA ASN A 84 14.02 0.94 -10.44
C ASN A 84 15.25 0.08 -10.15
N THR A 85 15.22 -1.23 -10.44
CA THR A 85 16.25 -2.25 -10.13
C THR A 85 16.58 -2.44 -8.65
N ARG A 86 15.75 -1.87 -7.76
CA ARG A 86 15.89 -1.95 -6.30
C ARG A 86 14.56 -1.65 -5.60
N LEU A 87 14.39 -2.20 -4.40
CA LEU A 87 13.26 -1.87 -3.53
C LEU A 87 13.39 -0.46 -2.92
N PRO A 88 12.26 0.19 -2.58
CA PRO A 88 12.28 1.43 -1.81
C PRO A 88 12.75 1.14 -0.37
N ASN A 89 13.46 2.09 0.24
CA ASN A 89 13.86 1.99 1.65
C ASN A 89 12.95 2.81 2.60
N LYS A 90 12.02 3.59 2.03
CA LYS A 90 11.00 4.36 2.74
C LYS A 90 9.65 4.20 2.05
N LEU A 91 8.61 3.94 2.83
CA LEU A 91 7.22 3.87 2.35
C LEU A 91 6.41 5.00 2.97
N VAL A 92 5.64 5.73 2.15
CA VAL A 92 4.73 6.78 2.61
C VAL A 92 3.31 6.37 2.27
N PHE A 93 2.51 6.18 3.32
CA PHE A 93 1.15 5.65 3.25
C PHE A 93 0.12 6.75 3.41
N TYR A 94 -0.76 6.92 2.42
CA TYR A 94 -1.99 7.69 2.57
C TYR A 94 -3.20 6.77 2.57
N ARG A 95 -3.95 6.78 3.68
CA ARG A 95 -5.21 6.06 3.82
C ARG A 95 -6.37 7.05 3.88
N ALA A 96 -7.22 7.06 2.85
CA ALA A 96 -8.42 7.89 2.81
C ALA A 96 -9.58 7.24 3.59
N GLY A 97 -10.58 8.01 4.01
CA GLY A 97 -11.87 7.46 4.47
C GLY A 97 -11.90 6.76 5.84
N VAL A 98 -10.84 6.86 6.65
CA VAL A 98 -10.80 6.24 7.99
C VAL A 98 -11.40 7.18 9.02
N ASP A 99 -12.44 6.72 9.70
CA ASP A 99 -12.98 7.38 10.89
C ASP A 99 -12.16 7.07 12.16
N ASP A 100 -12.34 7.90 13.20
CA ASP A 100 -11.62 7.75 14.48
C ASP A 100 -11.84 6.37 15.11
N GLY A 101 -13.03 5.78 14.94
CA GLY A 101 -13.39 4.46 15.46
C GLY A 101 -12.68 3.29 14.77
N SER A 102 -12.13 3.52 13.58
CA SER A 102 -11.47 2.51 12.76
C SER A 102 -9.95 2.70 12.68
N PHE A 103 -9.41 3.83 13.14
CA PHE A 103 -7.99 4.14 13.11
C PHE A 103 -7.13 3.04 13.75
N GLN A 104 -7.49 2.59 14.96
CA GLN A 104 -6.75 1.53 15.65
C GLN A 104 -6.76 0.21 14.86
N LYS A 105 -7.87 -0.12 14.18
CA LYS A 105 -7.95 -1.31 13.34
C LYS A 105 -7.04 -1.21 12.11
N VAL A 106 -6.91 -0.02 11.53
CA VAL A 106 -5.98 0.23 10.41
C VAL A 106 -4.54 0.01 10.88
N LEU A 107 -4.16 0.53 12.04
CA LEU A 107 -2.83 0.29 12.62
C LEU A 107 -2.57 -1.20 12.87
N ASP A 108 -3.52 -1.89 13.49
CA ASP A 108 -3.33 -3.29 13.88
C ASP A 108 -3.37 -4.28 12.72
N ASN A 109 -4.04 -3.94 11.61
CA ASN A 109 -4.22 -4.86 10.48
C ASN A 109 -3.45 -4.39 9.25
N GLU A 110 -3.72 -3.18 8.75
CA GLU A 110 -3.16 -2.70 7.49
C GLU A 110 -1.68 -2.36 7.63
N VAL A 111 -1.28 -1.60 8.66
CA VAL A 111 0.14 -1.25 8.88
C VAL A 111 0.97 -2.50 9.14
N ARG A 112 0.46 -3.46 9.91
CA ARG A 112 1.14 -4.75 10.11
C ARG A 112 1.26 -5.54 8.81
N ALA A 113 0.24 -5.54 7.97
CA ALA A 113 0.28 -6.18 6.65
C ALA A 113 1.30 -5.53 5.71
N ILE A 114 1.38 -4.19 5.70
CA ILE A 114 2.40 -3.43 4.95
C ILE A 114 3.80 -3.81 5.45
N GLN A 115 4.03 -3.81 6.76
CA GLN A 115 5.31 -4.22 7.34
C GLN A 115 5.68 -5.67 7.01
N LYS A 116 4.70 -6.58 6.97
CA LYS A 116 4.89 -7.96 6.56
C LYS A 116 5.35 -8.04 5.10
N ALA A 117 4.70 -7.29 4.21
CA ALA A 117 5.10 -7.22 2.79
C ALA A 117 6.53 -6.68 2.62
N SER A 118 6.90 -5.65 3.40
CA SER A 118 8.24 -5.05 3.32
C SER A 118 9.37 -5.92 3.89
N LYS A 119 9.05 -6.89 4.77
CA LYS A 119 10.02 -7.79 5.42
C LYS A 119 10.13 -9.16 4.76
N GLY A 120 9.10 -9.58 4.03
CA GLY A 120 9.17 -10.82 3.26
C GLY A 120 10.25 -10.72 2.18
N ASN A 121 10.98 -11.80 1.93
CA ASN A 121 11.85 -11.91 0.75
C ASN A 121 10.98 -11.78 -0.51
N ILE A 122 10.71 -10.55 -0.93
CA ILE A 122 10.15 -10.23 -2.24
C ILE A 122 11.35 -10.12 -3.19
N ILE A 123 11.93 -11.29 -3.45
CA ILE A 123 12.85 -11.60 -4.54
C ILE A 123 12.68 -13.08 -4.83
#